data_AF-A0A2S4WLC5-F1
#
_entry.id   AF-A0A2S4WLC5-F1
#
_cell.length_a   1.000
_cell.length_b   1.000
_cell.length_c   1.000
_cell.angle_alpha   90.00
_cell.angle_beta   90.00
_cell.angle_gamma   90.00
#
_symmetry.space_group_name_H-M   'P 1'
#
loop_
_entity.id
_entity.type
_entity.pdbx_description
1 polymer ?
#
loop_
_entity_poly.entity_id
_entity_poly.type
_entity_poly.pdbx_seq_one_letter_code
_entity_poly.pdbx_strand_id
1 'polypeptide(L)'
;MSEDDPEYNIPMGSTTDISVLKSKDWFDWKDENVKLTPNQALTFQTSSSYRYKEKGVFASVNIEGSAFLTGIGSAPNALVQVAIVSYTSATPSKGNPVLEYLKRSGKPPYSQASADWNPIHRNPYFANLASLPGTITHGMWSSAATRSVVERIAAEGHGSRVKSYNVAFTGMLLPNTTLKIELKQIAKP
;
A
#
# COMPACT_ATOMS: atom_id res chain seq x y z
N MET A 1 13.52 10.56 20.14
CA MET A 1 13.91 9.66 19.03
C MET A 1 12.89 9.86 17.94
N SER A 2 13.30 10.20 16.73
CA SER A 2 12.43 10.35 15.56
C SER A 2 12.84 9.34 14.50
N GLU A 3 11.87 8.68 13.88
CA GLU A 3 12.09 7.69 12.84
C GLU A 3 10.96 7.75 11.80
N ASP A 4 11.30 7.41 10.56
CA ASP A 4 10.30 7.21 9.52
C ASP A 4 9.64 5.85 9.70
N ASP A 5 8.30 5.84 9.67
CA ASP A 5 7.54 4.61 9.81
C ASP A 5 7.52 3.84 8.47
N PRO A 6 7.32 2.51 8.53
CA PRO A 6 6.96 1.73 7.33
C PRO A 6 5.78 2.35 6.59
N GLU A 7 5.87 2.39 5.26
CA GLU A 7 4.76 2.80 4.41
C GLU A 7 3.65 1.74 4.44
N TYR A 8 2.39 2.18 4.49
CA TYR A 8 1.23 1.28 4.42
C TYR A 8 0.24 1.69 3.34
N ASN A 9 -0.24 0.72 2.58
CA ASN A 9 -1.31 0.86 1.62
C ASN A 9 -2.62 0.32 2.21
N ILE A 10 -3.63 1.18 2.36
CA ILE A 10 -4.98 0.79 2.80
C ILE A 10 -5.91 0.77 1.58
N PRO A 11 -6.42 -0.38 1.15
CA PRO A 11 -7.39 -0.45 0.07
C PRO A 11 -8.72 0.17 0.50
N MET A 12 -9.29 1.00 -0.38
CA MET A 12 -10.59 1.64 -0.19
C MET A 12 -11.61 0.91 -1.06
N GLY A 13 -12.40 0.05 -0.41
CA GLY A 13 -13.41 -0.76 -1.07
C GLY A 13 -14.76 -0.05 -1.17
N SER A 14 -15.02 0.91 -0.28
CA SER A 14 -16.32 1.58 -0.14
C SER A 14 -16.20 3.01 0.39
N THR A 15 -17.28 3.77 0.29
CA THR A 15 -17.40 5.08 0.95
C THR A 15 -17.38 4.95 2.48
N THR A 16 -17.76 3.79 3.03
CA THR A 16 -17.70 3.50 4.47
C THR A 16 -16.25 3.49 4.98
N ASP A 17 -15.31 2.97 4.21
CA ASP A 17 -13.89 2.93 4.60
C ASP A 17 -13.32 4.35 4.80
N ILE A 18 -13.72 5.27 3.92
CA ILE A 18 -13.37 6.70 4.02
C ILE A 18 -14.00 7.31 5.28
N SER A 19 -15.27 7.04 5.55
CA SER A 19 -15.94 7.53 6.75
C SER A 19 -15.28 7.03 8.04
N VAL A 20 -14.80 5.79 8.05
CA VAL A 20 -14.03 5.24 9.17
C VAL A 20 -12.70 5.99 9.35
N LEU A 21 -12.01 6.34 8.27
CA LEU A 21 -10.79 7.15 8.35
C LEU A 21 -11.07 8.59 8.79
N LYS A 22 -12.08 9.24 8.22
CA LYS A 22 -12.52 10.60 8.61
C LYS A 22 -13.01 10.67 10.06
N SER A 23 -13.41 9.55 10.66
CA SER A 23 -13.76 9.49 12.08
C SER A 23 -12.55 9.53 13.02
N LYS A 24 -11.33 9.41 12.49
CA LYS A 24 -10.09 9.47 13.27
C LYS A 24 -9.69 10.92 13.49
N ASP A 25 -9.50 11.27 14.75
CA ASP A 25 -9.02 12.57 15.21
C ASP A 25 -7.65 12.95 14.61
N TRP A 26 -6.84 11.95 14.27
CA TRP A 26 -5.52 12.15 13.67
C TRP A 26 -5.49 12.24 12.14
N PHE A 27 -6.64 12.11 11.46
CA PHE A 27 -6.72 12.07 10.00
C PHE A 27 -7.51 13.25 9.44
N ASP A 28 -6.82 14.17 8.78
CA ASP A 28 -7.40 15.39 8.23
C ASP A 28 -7.46 15.33 6.70
N TRP A 29 -8.66 15.10 6.15
CA TRP A 29 -8.91 14.98 4.71
C TRP A 29 -8.98 16.36 4.06
N LYS A 30 -8.12 16.62 3.08
CA LYS A 30 -7.92 17.96 2.49
C LYS A 30 -8.75 18.24 1.24
N ASP A 31 -9.16 17.23 0.48
CA ASP A 31 -9.86 17.45 -0.79
C ASP A 31 -11.16 16.63 -0.90
N GLU A 32 -12.29 17.24 -0.55
CA GLU A 32 -13.61 16.61 -0.62
C GLU A 32 -14.08 16.31 -2.06
N ASN A 33 -13.45 16.90 -3.08
CA ASN A 33 -13.81 16.65 -4.47
C ASN A 33 -13.19 15.36 -5.01
N VAL A 34 -12.22 14.78 -4.30
CA VAL A 34 -11.60 13.50 -4.66
C VAL A 34 -12.60 12.37 -4.47
N LYS A 35 -13.16 11.90 -5.59
CA LYS A 35 -13.99 10.70 -5.63
C LYS A 35 -13.10 9.47 -5.80
N LEU A 36 -13.09 8.61 -4.78
CA LEU A 36 -12.41 7.32 -4.89
C LEU A 36 -13.15 6.43 -5.86
N THR A 37 -12.40 5.78 -6.74
CA THR A 37 -12.89 4.64 -7.51
C THR A 37 -12.70 3.35 -6.70
N PRO A 38 -13.62 2.37 -6.80
CA PRO A 38 -13.44 1.08 -6.15
C PRO A 38 -12.07 0.47 -6.51
N ASN A 39 -11.39 -0.09 -5.50
CA ASN A 39 -10.04 -0.68 -5.58
C ASN A 39 -8.86 0.30 -5.61
N GLN A 40 -9.07 1.60 -5.40
CA GLN A 40 -7.96 2.50 -5.08
C GLN A 40 -7.45 2.25 -3.66
N ALA A 41 -6.17 2.49 -3.41
CA ALA A 41 -5.58 2.42 -2.07
C ALA A 41 -4.99 3.77 -1.67
N LEU A 42 -5.14 4.14 -0.39
CA LEU A 42 -4.39 5.24 0.21
C LEU A 42 -3.02 4.75 0.64
N THR A 43 -1.97 5.44 0.19
CA THR A 43 -0.60 5.22 0.65
C THR A 43 -0.30 6.17 1.79
N PHE A 44 -0.03 5.63 2.98
CA PHE A 44 0.33 6.39 4.17
C PHE A 44 1.84 6.42 4.33
N GLN A 45 2.39 7.62 4.42
CA GLN A 45 3.77 7.88 4.79
C GLN A 45 3.76 8.71 6.06
N THR A 46 4.23 8.14 7.16
CA THR A 46 4.27 8.79 8.48
C THR A 46 5.66 8.70 9.08
N SER A 47 5.96 9.64 9.97
CA SER A 47 7.15 9.62 10.80
C SER A 47 6.71 9.78 12.25
N SER A 48 7.35 9.03 13.14
CA SER A 48 7.02 8.97 14.55
C SER A 48 8.15 9.52 15.39
N SER A 49 7.81 10.35 16.38
CA SER A 49 8.75 10.87 17.37
C SER A 49 8.30 10.55 18.79
N TYR A 50 9.26 10.06 19.57
CA TYR A 50 9.05 9.54 20.92
C TYR A 50 9.92 10.29 21.92
N ARG A 51 9.30 10.69 23.04
CA ARG A 51 10.00 11.12 24.25
C ARG A 51 9.76 10.10 25.34
N TYR A 52 10.81 9.53 25.90
CA TYR A 52 10.69 8.52 26.96
C TYR A 52 10.46 9.17 28.32
N LYS A 53 9.57 8.57 29.12
CA LYS A 53 9.46 8.85 30.55
C LYS A 53 10.25 7.80 31.34
N GLU A 54 9.95 6.54 31.07
CA GLU A 54 10.53 5.35 31.71
C GLU A 54 10.65 4.22 30.67
N LYS A 55 11.31 3.10 31.01
CA LYS A 55 11.46 1.96 30.09
C LYS A 55 10.07 1.43 29.68
N GLY A 56 9.74 1.53 28.39
CA GLY A 56 8.46 1.07 27.83
C GLY A 56 7.28 2.03 28.05
N VAL A 57 7.50 3.24 28.57
CA VAL A 57 6.47 4.28 28.69
C VAL A 57 6.97 5.58 28.07
N PHE A 58 6.24 6.06 27.06
CA PHE A 58 6.54 7.31 26.39
C PHE A 58 5.86 8.48 27.12
N ALA A 59 6.62 9.51 27.47
CA ALA A 59 6.12 10.79 27.96
C ALA A 59 5.26 11.49 26.89
N SER A 60 5.69 11.41 25.64
CA SER A 60 4.94 11.90 24.49
C SER A 60 5.23 11.06 23.24
N VAL A 61 4.21 10.86 22.42
CA VAL A 61 4.26 10.25 21.09
C VAL A 61 3.65 11.25 20.11
N ASN A 62 4.44 11.72 19.16
CA ASN A 62 3.96 12.59 18.08
C ASN A 62 4.15 11.88 16.75
N ILE A 63 3.12 11.91 15.92
CA ILE A 63 3.12 11.24 14.62
C ILE A 63 2.65 12.27 13.60
N GLU A 64 3.43 12.42 12.54
CA GLU A 64 3.13 13.35 11.46
C GLU A 64 3.27 12.61 10.13
N GLY A 65 2.53 13.04 9.12
CA GLY A 65 2.61 12.39 7.82
C GLY A 65 1.52 12.82 6.87
N SER A 66 1.37 12.04 5.81
CA SER A 66 0.43 12.32 4.74
C SER A 66 -0.11 11.03 4.12
N ALA A 67 -1.34 11.12 3.62
CA ALA A 67 -1.92 10.07 2.80
C ALA A 67 -2.02 10.54 1.34
N PHE A 68 -1.63 9.64 0.44
CA PHE A 68 -1.54 9.89 -0.99
C PHE A 68 -2.45 8.94 -1.76
N LEU A 69 -2.94 9.41 -2.90
CA LEU A 69 -3.61 8.61 -3.92
C LEU A 69 -2.80 8.60 -5.21
N THR A 70 -2.86 7.49 -5.93
CA THR A 70 -2.37 7.39 -7.31
C THR A 70 -3.55 7.30 -8.27
N GLY A 71 -3.37 7.63 -9.55
CA GLY A 71 -4.42 7.42 -10.55
C GLY A 71 -5.51 8.48 -10.59
N ILE A 72 -5.26 9.69 -10.07
CA ILE A 72 -6.24 10.78 -10.05
C ILE A 72 -5.80 11.91 -10.98
N GLY A 73 -6.72 12.40 -11.80
CA GLY A 73 -6.48 13.45 -12.80
C GLY A 73 -5.81 12.94 -14.07
N SER A 74 -5.23 13.87 -14.85
CA SER A 74 -4.66 13.58 -16.17
C SER A 74 -3.35 12.77 -16.13
N ALA A 75 -2.78 12.56 -14.94
CA ALA A 75 -1.52 11.86 -14.72
C ALA A 75 -1.75 10.61 -13.86
N PRO A 76 -1.99 9.42 -14.45
CA PRO A 76 -2.40 8.22 -13.71
C PRO A 76 -1.35 7.71 -12.71
N ASN A 77 -0.11 8.19 -12.77
CA ASN A 77 0.99 7.75 -11.92
C ASN A 77 1.42 8.80 -10.87
N ALA A 78 0.75 9.96 -10.81
CA ALA A 78 1.10 11.00 -9.85
C ALA A 78 0.55 10.64 -8.46
N LEU A 79 1.40 10.76 -7.43
CA LEU A 79 0.98 10.74 -6.04
C LEU A 79 0.37 12.10 -5.71
N VAL A 80 -0.94 12.13 -5.49
CA VAL A 80 -1.67 13.31 -5.06
C VAL A 80 -1.90 13.19 -3.57
N GLN A 81 -1.37 14.15 -2.80
CA GLN A 81 -1.65 14.23 -1.37
C GLN A 81 -3.12 14.60 -1.16
N VAL A 82 -3.83 13.81 -0.35
CA VAL A 82 -5.26 13.99 -0.10
C VAL A 82 -5.63 14.13 1.37
N ALA A 83 -4.70 13.78 2.26
CA ALA A 83 -4.89 13.98 3.69
C ALA A 83 -3.56 14.22 4.42
N ILE A 84 -3.68 14.84 5.59
CA ILE A 84 -2.60 15.01 6.56
C ILE A 84 -2.86 14.05 7.73
N VAL A 85 -1.80 13.43 8.22
CA VAL A 85 -1.81 12.66 9.46
C VAL A 85 -1.11 13.48 10.54
N SER A 86 -1.79 13.73 11.65
CA SER A 86 -1.19 14.41 12.80
C SER A 86 -1.78 13.87 14.10
N TYR A 87 -0.93 13.36 14.98
CA TYR A 87 -1.33 12.89 16.29
C TYR A 87 -0.31 13.33 17.34
N THR A 88 -0.80 13.71 18.51
CA THR A 88 0.00 13.96 19.70
C THR A 88 -0.66 13.29 20.88
N SER A 89 0.08 12.46 21.63
CA SER A 89 -0.45 11.80 22.82
C SER A 89 -0.74 12.82 23.93
N ALA A 90 -1.99 12.88 24.39
CA ALA A 90 -2.39 13.76 25.49
C ALA A 90 -1.87 13.31 26.87
N THR A 91 -1.59 12.01 27.03
CA THR A 91 -1.06 11.41 28.27
C THR A 91 0.09 10.46 27.94
N PRO A 92 0.92 10.08 28.95
CA PRO A 92 1.94 9.08 28.73
C PRO A 92 1.36 7.82 28.11
N SER A 93 1.90 7.42 26.96
CA SER A 93 1.39 6.32 26.14
C SER A 93 2.38 5.15 26.15
N LYS A 94 1.85 3.94 25.96
CA LYS A 94 2.65 2.72 25.75
C LYS A 94 2.86 2.39 24.27
N GLY A 95 2.30 3.18 23.35
CA GLY A 95 2.39 2.87 21.92
C GLY A 95 1.92 3.97 20.98
N ASN A 96 1.97 3.63 19.70
CA ASN A 96 1.61 4.49 18.58
C ASN A 96 0.25 4.03 18.00
N PRO A 97 -0.87 4.71 18.30
CA PRO A 97 -2.20 4.26 17.87
C PRO A 97 -2.42 4.38 16.36
N VAL A 98 -1.75 5.33 15.70
CA VAL A 98 -1.84 5.51 14.24
C VAL A 98 -1.17 4.33 13.55
N LEU A 99 0.07 4.02 13.90
CA LEU A 99 0.83 2.91 13.32
C LEU A 99 0.15 1.56 13.58
N GLU A 100 -0.41 1.35 14.78
CA GLU A 100 -1.19 0.13 15.06
C GLU A 100 -2.49 0.04 14.25
N TYR A 101 -3.10 1.16 13.91
CA TYR A 101 -4.21 1.19 12.95
C TYR A 101 -3.73 0.86 11.53
N LEU A 102 -2.64 1.49 11.06
CA LEU A 102 -2.08 1.27 9.71
C LEU A 102 -1.64 -0.18 9.51
N LYS A 103 -1.01 -0.81 10.50
CA LYS A 103 -0.64 -2.24 10.48
C LYS A 103 -1.82 -3.18 10.33
N ARG A 104 -2.94 -2.86 10.99
CA ARG A 104 -4.14 -3.71 10.99
C ARG A 104 -4.96 -3.55 9.72
N SER A 105 -5.10 -2.31 9.25
CA SER A 105 -5.96 -1.95 8.13
C SER A 105 -5.23 -1.96 6.78
N GLY A 106 -3.92 -1.81 6.79
CA GLY A 106 -3.09 -1.68 5.61
C GLY A 106 -2.15 -2.85 5.38
N LYS A 107 -1.43 -2.78 4.27
CA LYS A 107 -0.36 -3.71 3.90
C LYS A 107 0.87 -2.92 3.47
N PRO A 108 2.09 -3.39 3.76
CA PRO A 108 3.28 -2.75 3.23
C PRO A 108 3.27 -2.79 1.69
N PRO A 109 3.88 -1.80 1.01
CA PRO A 109 4.09 -1.86 -0.43
C PRO A 109 4.97 -3.06 -0.81
N TYR A 110 4.84 -3.53 -2.04
CA TYR A 110 5.58 -4.71 -2.51
C TYR A 110 7.10 -4.52 -2.41
N SER A 111 7.63 -3.33 -2.70
CA SER A 111 9.06 -3.03 -2.58
C SER A 111 9.60 -3.32 -1.17
N GLN A 112 8.81 -3.01 -0.14
CA GLN A 112 9.17 -3.30 1.23
C GLN A 112 9.04 -4.79 1.55
N ALA A 113 7.95 -5.43 1.13
CA ALA A 113 7.71 -6.85 1.41
C ALA A 113 8.70 -7.79 0.71
N SER A 114 9.17 -7.42 -0.49
CA SER A 114 10.10 -8.21 -1.32
C SER A 114 11.56 -7.81 -1.17
N ALA A 115 11.84 -6.68 -0.51
CA ALA A 115 13.12 -5.98 -0.55
C ALA A 115 13.59 -5.57 -1.97
N ASP A 116 12.67 -5.55 -2.95
CA ASP A 116 12.93 -5.01 -4.28
C ASP A 116 12.71 -3.48 -4.29
N TRP A 117 13.80 -2.78 -3.95
CA TRP A 117 13.87 -1.32 -3.93
C TRP A 117 14.29 -0.69 -5.25
N ASN A 118 14.16 -1.41 -6.38
CA ASN A 118 14.53 -0.86 -7.68
C ASN A 118 13.74 0.46 -7.96
N PRO A 119 14.44 1.61 -8.15
CA PRO A 119 13.80 2.93 -8.24
C PRO A 119 12.76 3.08 -9.36
N ILE A 120 12.84 2.26 -10.42
CA ILE A 120 11.89 2.29 -11.54
C ILE A 120 10.44 2.02 -11.13
N HIS A 121 10.22 1.40 -9.95
CA HIS A 121 8.90 1.09 -9.42
C HIS A 121 8.33 2.18 -8.50
N ARG A 122 9.15 3.15 -8.09
CA ARG A 122 8.84 4.08 -6.99
C ARG A 122 9.01 5.54 -7.38
N ASN A 123 9.94 5.84 -8.28
CA ASN A 123 10.36 7.19 -8.59
C ASN A 123 10.14 7.50 -10.09
N PRO A 124 9.29 8.49 -10.43
CA PRO A 124 9.00 8.82 -11.82
C PRO A 124 10.22 9.31 -12.60
N TYR A 125 11.20 9.93 -11.95
CA TYR A 125 12.45 10.37 -12.60
C TYR A 125 13.29 9.19 -13.08
N PHE A 126 13.44 8.16 -12.25
CA PHE A 126 14.18 6.95 -12.63
C PHE A 126 13.44 6.12 -13.69
N ALA A 127 12.11 6.04 -13.58
CA ALA A 127 11.30 5.42 -14.62
C ALA A 127 11.44 6.14 -15.96
N ASN A 128 11.39 7.47 -15.96
CA ASN A 128 11.59 8.30 -17.15
C ASN A 128 13.01 8.16 -17.72
N LEU A 129 14.04 8.17 -16.86
CA LEU A 129 15.43 7.94 -17.26
C LEU A 129 15.61 6.58 -17.94
N ALA A 130 14.91 5.55 -17.47
CA ALA A 130 14.87 4.23 -18.08
C ALA A 130 13.90 4.13 -19.28
N SER A 131 13.34 5.24 -19.76
CA SER A 131 12.39 5.31 -20.87
C SER A 131 11.13 4.44 -20.68
N LEU A 132 10.68 4.31 -19.44
CA LEU A 132 9.47 3.56 -19.09
C LEU A 132 8.22 4.44 -19.18
N PRO A 133 7.03 3.86 -19.42
CA PRO A 133 5.76 4.59 -19.50
C PRO A 133 5.33 5.26 -18.18
N GLY A 134 6.01 4.93 -17.08
CA GLY A 134 5.74 5.41 -15.73
C GLY A 134 6.40 4.50 -14.71
N THR A 135 6.10 4.70 -13.42
CA THR A 135 6.53 3.79 -12.36
C THR A 135 5.80 2.46 -12.50
N ILE A 136 6.43 1.49 -13.18
CA ILE A 136 5.79 0.21 -13.50
C ILE A 136 5.59 -0.63 -12.24
N THR A 137 4.53 -1.44 -12.21
CA THR A 137 4.29 -2.44 -11.17
C THR A 137 5.36 -3.54 -11.23
N HIS A 138 5.84 -4.01 -10.08
CA HIS A 138 6.79 -5.12 -10.02
C HIS A 138 6.25 -6.38 -10.75
N GLY A 139 7.06 -6.98 -11.62
CA GLY A 139 6.68 -8.24 -12.28
C GLY A 139 6.44 -9.36 -11.26
N MET A 140 7.27 -9.45 -10.23
CA MET A 140 7.10 -10.47 -9.19
C MET A 140 5.84 -10.24 -8.33
N TRP A 141 5.33 -9.01 -8.25
CA TRP A 141 4.01 -8.74 -7.65
C TRP A 141 2.88 -9.31 -8.52
N SER A 142 2.89 -9.09 -9.84
CA SER A 142 1.84 -9.60 -10.73
C SER A 142 1.88 -11.13 -10.85
N SER A 143 3.07 -11.72 -10.81
CA SER A 143 3.29 -13.16 -10.68
C SER A 143 2.67 -13.72 -9.38
N ALA A 144 2.94 -13.10 -8.24
CA ALA A 144 2.34 -13.53 -6.97
C ALA A 144 0.80 -13.36 -6.96
N ALA A 145 0.29 -12.27 -7.51
CA ALA A 145 -1.15 -12.00 -7.60
C ALA A 145 -1.86 -13.05 -8.47
N THR A 146 -1.31 -13.40 -9.62
CA THR A 146 -1.87 -14.46 -10.49
C THR A 146 -1.72 -15.85 -9.87
N ARG A 147 -0.59 -16.16 -9.22
CA ARG A 147 -0.41 -17.42 -8.47
C ARG A 147 -1.46 -17.61 -7.37
N SER A 148 -1.80 -16.55 -6.64
CA SER A 148 -2.85 -16.58 -5.61
C SER A 148 -4.21 -17.02 -6.19
N VAL A 149 -4.55 -16.59 -7.41
CA VAL A 149 -5.77 -17.04 -8.11
C VAL A 149 -5.69 -18.53 -8.45
N VAL A 150 -4.54 -19.00 -8.93
CA VAL A 150 -4.31 -20.43 -9.20
C VAL A 150 -4.47 -21.26 -7.93
N GLU A 151 -3.86 -20.84 -6.82
CA GLU A 151 -3.98 -21.54 -5.55
C GLU A 151 -5.43 -21.60 -5.05
N ARG A 152 -6.13 -20.47 -5.10
CA ARG A 152 -7.51 -20.38 -4.61
C ARG A 152 -8.48 -21.21 -5.45
N ILE A 153 -8.33 -21.21 -6.78
CA ILE A 153 -9.29 -21.84 -7.69
C ILE A 153 -8.89 -23.28 -8.02
N ALA A 154 -7.67 -23.51 -8.52
CA ALA A 154 -7.26 -24.85 -8.97
C ALA A 154 -6.74 -25.74 -7.84
N ALA A 155 -6.16 -25.15 -6.79
CA ALA A 155 -5.67 -25.90 -5.64
C ALA A 155 -6.61 -25.85 -4.42
N GLU A 156 -7.81 -25.30 -4.57
CA GLU A 156 -8.83 -25.19 -3.50
C GLU A 156 -8.29 -24.51 -2.23
N GLY A 157 -7.39 -23.54 -2.38
CA GLY A 157 -6.75 -22.83 -1.28
C GLY A 157 -5.59 -23.59 -0.62
N HIS A 158 -5.28 -24.81 -1.04
CA HIS A 158 -4.16 -25.60 -0.53
C HIS A 158 -2.90 -25.39 -1.36
N GLY A 159 -2.09 -24.38 -1.01
CA GLY A 159 -0.86 -24.03 -1.74
C GLY A 159 0.12 -25.19 -1.96
N SER A 160 0.15 -26.19 -1.08
CA SER A 160 0.98 -27.40 -1.20
C SER A 160 0.64 -28.30 -2.41
N ARG A 161 -0.53 -28.11 -3.03
CA ARG A 161 -0.95 -28.81 -4.26
C ARG A 161 -0.31 -28.19 -5.52
N VAL A 162 0.12 -26.93 -5.46
CA VAL A 162 0.85 -26.27 -6.56
C VAL A 162 2.32 -26.68 -6.50
N LYS A 163 2.71 -27.68 -7.30
CA LYS A 163 4.08 -28.23 -7.31
C LYS A 163 5.09 -27.40 -8.09
N SER A 164 4.64 -26.74 -9.14
CA SER A 164 5.47 -25.91 -10.00
C SER A 164 4.67 -24.72 -10.48
N TYR A 165 5.32 -23.57 -10.60
CA TYR A 165 4.74 -22.36 -11.14
C TYR A 165 5.81 -21.62 -11.93
N ASN A 166 5.51 -21.28 -13.18
CA ASN A 166 6.41 -20.56 -14.07
C ASN A 166 5.64 -19.41 -14.71
N VAL A 167 6.31 -18.28 -14.89
CA VAL A 167 5.72 -17.05 -15.46
C VAL A 167 6.72 -16.46 -16.44
N ALA A 168 6.20 -15.98 -17.56
CA ALA A 168 6.90 -15.10 -18.48
C ALA A 168 6.24 -13.72 -18.45
N PHE A 169 7.03 -12.66 -18.27
CA PHE A 169 6.55 -11.28 -18.31
C PHE A 169 6.65 -10.75 -19.75
N THR A 170 5.51 -10.54 -20.40
CA THR A 170 5.45 -10.12 -21.82
C THR A 170 5.11 -8.64 -22.02
N GLY A 171 4.70 -7.95 -20.95
CA GLY A 171 4.33 -6.55 -21.00
C GLY A 171 4.45 -5.88 -19.63
N MET A 172 4.67 -4.57 -19.65
CA MET A 172 4.71 -3.76 -18.44
C MET A 172 3.30 -3.39 -18.00
N LEU A 173 3.09 -3.34 -16.68
CA LEU A 173 1.84 -2.90 -16.07
C LEU A 173 2.06 -1.59 -15.32
N LEU A 174 1.13 -0.65 -15.46
CA LEU A 174 1.07 0.52 -14.59
C LEU A 174 0.22 0.21 -13.34
N PRO A 175 0.42 0.94 -12.23
CA PRO A 175 -0.46 0.89 -11.08
C PRO A 175 -1.93 1.07 -11.48
N ASN A 176 -2.83 0.43 -10.75
CA ASN A 176 -4.29 0.49 -10.97
C ASN A 176 -4.78 -0.07 -12.33
N THR A 177 -3.92 -0.74 -13.10
CA THR A 177 -4.35 -1.44 -14.32
C THR A 177 -5.24 -2.64 -13.97
N THR A 178 -6.45 -2.67 -14.53
CA THR A 178 -7.36 -3.83 -14.39
C THR A 178 -6.86 -4.98 -15.26
N LEU A 179 -6.65 -6.14 -14.63
CA LEU A 179 -6.24 -7.36 -15.33
C LEU A 179 -7.40 -8.35 -15.44
N LYS A 180 -7.57 -8.94 -16.62
CA LYS A 180 -8.42 -10.12 -16.82
C LYS A 180 -7.54 -11.37 -16.70
N ILE A 181 -7.93 -12.29 -15.81
CA ILE A 181 -7.21 -13.55 -15.60
C ILE A 181 -8.09 -14.68 -16.12
N GLU A 182 -7.54 -15.49 -17.02
CA GLU A 182 -8.19 -16.70 -17.54
C GLU A 182 -7.38 -17.92 -17.12
N LEU A 183 -8.05 -18.90 -16.51
CA LEU A 183 -7.44 -20.13 -16.04
C LEU A 183 -7.99 -21.30 -16.85
N LYS A 184 -7.08 -22.10 -17.42
CA LYS A 184 -7.45 -23.27 -18.24
C LYS A 184 -6.70 -24.50 -17.77
N GLN A 185 -7.44 -25.58 -17.54
CA GLN A 185 -6.86 -26.91 -17.40
C GLN A 185 -6.50 -27.45 -18.79
N ILE A 186 -5.23 -27.75 -19.01
CA ILE A 186 -4.72 -28.22 -20.31
C ILE A 186 -4.38 -29.72 -20.32
N ALA A 187 -4.30 -30.36 -19.15
CA ALA A 187 -4.03 -31.79 -19.00
C ALA A 187 -4.81 -32.37 -17.81
N LYS A 188 -5.03 -33.69 -17.80
CA LYS A 188 -5.62 -34.39 -16.65
C LYS A 188 -4.60 -34.48 -15.49
N PRO A 189 -5.07 -34.43 -14.23
CA PRO A 189 -4.22 -34.51 -13.05
C PRO A 189 -3.53 -35.87 -12.89
#